data_AF-A0A0X8I933-F1
#
_entry.id   AF-A0A0X8I933-F1
#
_cell.length_a   1.000
_cell.length_b   1.000
_cell.length_c   1.000
_cell.angle_alpha   90.00
_cell.angle_beta   90.00
_cell.angle_gamma   90.00
#
_symmetry.space_group_name_H-M   'P 1'
#
loop_
_entity.id
_entity.type
_entity.pdbx_description
1 polymer ?
#
loop_
_entity_poly.entity_id
_entity_poly.type
_entity_poly.pdbx_seq_one_letter_code
_entity_poly.pdbx_strand_id
1 'polypeptide(L)'
;MRLSLRLPVILIGLPMEGVENPYLVAPGDKVRVEAEYSECDSRGLRAEGLQQDVAERLGEFWRKLMDGLGMGGCANLRVDGMPPRWPASGVYAAMSSALLYLTARSHADTLDELEIVEMGRMSDPWGEGSLWWQGALDAMRYSAATGKAVAYRNDEESVELSDEGVRAELMSVSAVGGGAGRQELGESLFDAVVHMVGQAVLDASDAIRSGSHVRPEALRRARVQNATAYLVYGVAPPQEGSCVWSPGLPGQLQLVCITG
;
A
#
# COMPACT_ATOMS: atom_id res chain seq x y z
N MET A 1 -7.67 8.90 -20.66
CA MET A 1 -6.58 9.54 -19.90
C MET A 1 -5.35 8.64 -19.90
N ARG A 2 -4.13 9.22 -19.93
CA ARG A 2 -2.87 8.49 -19.78
C ARG A 2 -2.16 8.97 -18.53
N LEU A 3 -1.75 8.04 -17.67
CA LEU A 3 -1.00 8.28 -16.44
C LEU A 3 0.31 7.49 -16.45
N SER A 4 1.31 8.02 -15.76
CA SER A 4 2.54 7.30 -15.43
C SER A 4 2.62 7.21 -13.92
N LEU A 5 2.37 6.03 -13.35
CA LEU A 5 2.32 5.82 -11.91
C LEU A 5 3.51 4.99 -11.45
N ARG A 6 3.95 5.22 -10.21
CA ARG A 6 4.90 4.33 -9.53
C ARG A 6 4.13 3.36 -8.65
N LEU A 7 4.54 2.11 -8.64
CA LEU A 7 3.93 1.09 -7.79
C LEU A 7 4.54 1.17 -6.39
N PRO A 8 3.81 1.58 -5.34
CA PRO A 8 4.36 1.71 -3.99
C PRO A 8 4.62 0.35 -3.35
N VAL A 9 5.49 0.33 -2.33
CA VAL A 9 5.73 -0.83 -1.47
C VAL A 9 6.12 -0.38 -0.07
N ILE A 10 5.56 -1.02 0.95
CA ILE A 10 5.94 -0.79 2.35
C ILE A 10 7.23 -1.56 2.63
N LEU A 11 8.22 -0.89 3.21
CA LEU A 11 9.51 -1.48 3.56
C LEU A 11 9.69 -1.69 5.06
N ILE A 12 9.02 -0.83 5.86
CA ILE A 12 9.01 -0.90 7.32
C ILE A 12 7.59 -0.52 7.78
N GLY A 13 7.08 -1.21 8.79
CA GLY A 13 5.72 -1.03 9.29
C GLY A 13 4.87 -2.26 8.97
N LEU A 14 4.05 -2.65 9.94
CA LEU A 14 3.07 -3.73 9.81
C LEU A 14 1.76 -3.29 10.47
N PRO A 15 0.59 -3.58 9.87
CA PRO A 15 -0.66 -3.32 10.56
C PRO A 15 -0.71 -4.17 11.84
N MET A 16 -1.26 -3.63 12.92
CA MET A 16 -1.45 -4.35 14.18
C MET A 16 -2.80 -3.93 14.74
N GLU A 17 -3.64 -4.89 15.09
CA GLU A 17 -4.99 -4.59 15.55
C GLU A 17 -4.96 -3.69 16.80
N GLY A 18 -5.77 -2.63 16.78
CA GLY A 18 -5.83 -1.64 17.86
C GLY A 18 -4.63 -0.69 17.96
N VAL A 19 -3.83 -0.58 16.90
CA VAL A 19 -2.67 0.34 16.83
C VAL A 19 -2.61 1.06 15.49
N GLU A 20 -2.47 2.37 15.53
CA GLU A 20 -2.08 3.18 14.37
C GLU A 20 -0.55 3.18 14.25
N ASN A 21 -0.03 2.20 13.51
CA ASN A 21 1.41 2.03 13.31
C ASN A 21 1.89 2.93 12.15
N PRO A 22 3.05 3.61 12.25
CA PRO A 22 3.65 4.26 11.09
C PRO A 22 4.22 3.26 10.08
N TYR A 23 4.33 3.70 8.84
CA TYR A 23 4.86 2.97 7.69
C TYR A 23 5.92 3.79 6.98
N LEU A 24 7.01 3.15 6.56
CA LEU A 24 7.91 3.67 5.55
C LEU A 24 7.55 3.04 4.21
N VAL A 25 7.05 3.87 3.29
CA VAL A 25 6.64 3.46 1.95
C VAL A 25 7.60 4.03 0.92
N ALA A 26 7.96 3.21 -0.05
CA ALA A 26 8.84 3.58 -1.13
C ALA A 26 8.11 3.47 -2.48
N PRO A 27 8.31 4.42 -3.40
CA PRO A 27 7.73 4.34 -4.72
C PRO A 27 8.61 3.40 -5.56
N GLY A 28 7.98 2.51 -6.31
CA GLY A 28 8.66 1.45 -7.04
C GLY A 28 8.82 1.71 -8.52
N ASP A 29 8.69 0.61 -9.28
CA ASP A 29 8.73 0.61 -10.74
C ASP A 29 7.61 1.49 -11.32
N LYS A 30 7.93 2.13 -12.45
CA LYS A 30 6.97 2.95 -13.20
C LYS A 30 6.16 2.08 -14.16
N VAL A 31 4.84 2.25 -14.13
CA VAL A 31 3.91 1.64 -15.09
C VAL A 31 3.15 2.72 -15.86
N ARG A 32 2.74 2.39 -17.08
CA ARG A 32 1.85 3.24 -17.86
C ARG A 32 0.42 2.76 -17.69
N VAL A 33 -0.49 3.68 -17.42
CA VAL A 33 -1.91 3.39 -17.23
C VAL A 33 -2.71 4.20 -18.23
N GLU A 34 -3.46 3.51 -19.08
CA GLU A 34 -4.50 4.11 -19.91
C GLU A 34 -5.84 3.88 -19.23
N ALA A 35 -6.53 4.96 -18.84
CA ALA A 35 -7.78 4.90 -18.10
C ALA A 35 -8.85 5.73 -18.83
N GLU A 36 -10.02 5.14 -19.05
CA GLU A 36 -11.14 5.78 -19.74
C GLU A 36 -12.42 5.60 -18.92
N TYR A 37 -13.20 6.67 -18.82
CA TYR A 37 -14.52 6.68 -18.21
C TYR A 37 -15.56 6.93 -19.30
N SER A 38 -16.66 6.19 -19.22
CA SER A 38 -17.81 6.37 -20.09
C SER A 38 -19.08 6.25 -19.29
N GLU A 39 -20.03 7.16 -19.51
CA GLU A 39 -21.37 7.03 -18.96
C GLU A 39 -22.02 5.76 -19.51
N CYS A 40 -22.53 4.92 -18.61
CA CYS A 40 -23.24 3.70 -18.95
C CYS A 40 -24.19 3.33 -17.81
N ASP A 41 -25.21 2.52 -18.11
CA ASP A 41 -26.19 2.05 -17.11
C ASP A 41 -25.61 1.02 -16.13
N SER A 42 -24.36 0.61 -16.32
CA SER A 42 -23.66 -0.35 -15.45
C SER A 42 -22.59 0.34 -14.59
N ARG A 43 -22.05 -0.40 -13.62
CA ARG A 43 -20.89 0.03 -12.80
C ARG A 43 -19.71 -0.89 -13.04
N GLY A 44 -19.48 -1.24 -14.30
CA GLY A 44 -18.45 -2.19 -14.71
C GLY A 44 -17.07 -1.54 -14.78
N LEU A 45 -16.06 -2.26 -14.27
CA LEU A 45 -14.66 -1.97 -14.56
C LEU A 45 -14.11 -3.09 -15.44
N ARG A 46 -13.54 -2.72 -16.59
CA ARG A 46 -12.66 -3.59 -17.37
C ARG A 46 -11.22 -3.27 -17.01
N ALA A 47 -10.48 -4.24 -16.47
CA ALA A 47 -9.10 -4.06 -16.06
C ALA A 47 -8.19 -5.04 -16.83
N GLU A 48 -7.28 -4.52 -17.65
CA GLU A 48 -6.35 -5.29 -18.48
C GLU A 48 -4.90 -5.10 -18.03
N GLY A 49 -4.08 -6.15 -18.16
CA GLY A 49 -2.67 -6.12 -17.75
C GLY A 49 -2.43 -6.27 -16.24
N LEU A 50 -3.45 -6.71 -15.50
CA LEU A 50 -3.41 -6.96 -14.06
C LEU A 50 -3.60 -8.44 -13.72
N GLN A 51 -3.13 -8.86 -12.55
CA GLN A 51 -3.49 -10.15 -11.96
C GLN A 51 -4.99 -10.17 -11.65
N GLN A 52 -5.61 -11.34 -11.78
CA GLN A 52 -7.06 -11.49 -11.70
C GLN A 52 -7.62 -11.04 -10.33
N ASP A 53 -6.95 -11.40 -9.24
CA ASP A 53 -7.33 -11.02 -7.89
C ASP A 53 -7.36 -9.50 -7.69
N VAL A 54 -6.35 -8.78 -8.19
CA VAL A 54 -6.29 -7.32 -8.15
C VAL A 54 -7.40 -6.72 -9.02
N ALA A 55 -7.62 -7.25 -10.22
CA ALA A 55 -8.66 -6.77 -11.13
C ALA A 55 -10.07 -6.91 -10.53
N GLU A 56 -10.37 -8.04 -9.89
CA GLU A 56 -11.65 -8.28 -9.22
C GLU A 56 -11.87 -7.28 -8.07
N ARG A 57 -10.85 -7.04 -7.23
CA ARG A 57 -10.92 -6.07 -6.13
C ARG A 57 -11.09 -4.64 -6.62
N LEU A 58 -10.44 -4.27 -7.71
CA LEU A 58 -10.64 -2.96 -8.33
C LEU A 58 -12.05 -2.81 -8.92
N GLY A 59 -12.64 -3.89 -9.44
CA GLY A 59 -14.03 -3.88 -9.90
C GLY A 59 -15.03 -3.66 -8.76
N GLU A 60 -14.79 -4.28 -7.62
CA GLU A 60 -15.58 -4.04 -6.40
C GLU A 60 -15.39 -2.62 -5.86
N PHE A 61 -14.14 -2.13 -5.86
CA PHE A 61 -13.81 -0.74 -5.51
C PHE A 61 -14.56 0.26 -6.41
N TRP A 62 -14.49 0.08 -7.72
CA TRP A 62 -15.17 0.96 -8.69
C TRP A 62 -16.68 1.00 -8.45
N ARG A 63 -17.29 -0.16 -8.24
CA ARG A 63 -18.72 -0.26 -7.94
C ARG A 63 -19.09 0.52 -6.67
N LYS A 64 -18.34 0.32 -5.57
CA LYS A 64 -18.56 1.05 -4.31
C LYS A 64 -18.34 2.55 -4.46
N LEU A 65 -17.32 2.98 -5.20
CA LEU A 65 -17.06 4.39 -5.49
C LEU A 65 -18.24 5.03 -6.23
N MET A 66 -18.69 4.40 -7.33
CA MET A 66 -19.84 4.90 -8.10
C MET A 66 -21.14 4.89 -7.28
N ASP A 67 -21.35 3.87 -6.45
CA ASP A 67 -22.48 3.82 -5.50
C ASP A 67 -22.43 4.98 -4.50
N GLY A 68 -21.27 5.23 -3.89
CA GLY A 68 -21.06 6.29 -2.90
C GLY A 68 -21.25 7.70 -3.48
N LEU A 69 -20.88 7.90 -4.75
CA LEU A 69 -21.09 9.16 -5.47
C LEU A 69 -22.52 9.32 -6.03
N GLY A 70 -23.35 8.27 -5.98
CA GLY A 70 -24.68 8.28 -6.59
C GLY A 70 -24.63 8.32 -8.12
N MET A 71 -23.58 7.77 -8.72
CA MET A 71 -23.28 7.86 -10.15
C MET A 71 -23.44 6.50 -10.86
N GLY A 72 -23.74 6.55 -12.15
CA GLY A 72 -23.57 5.44 -13.08
C GLY A 72 -22.32 5.67 -13.92
N GLY A 73 -21.65 4.60 -14.37
CA GLY A 73 -20.41 4.78 -15.13
C GLY A 73 -19.57 3.51 -15.26
N CYS A 74 -19.04 3.32 -16.46
CA CYS A 74 -18.11 2.26 -16.79
C CYS A 74 -16.71 2.84 -16.84
N ALA A 75 -15.74 2.08 -16.37
CA ALA A 75 -14.34 2.40 -16.54
C ALA A 75 -13.61 1.29 -17.30
N ASN A 76 -12.64 1.68 -18.12
CA ASN A 76 -11.64 0.79 -18.70
C ASN A 76 -10.27 1.22 -18.19
N LEU A 77 -9.49 0.29 -17.67
CA LEU A 77 -8.15 0.51 -17.16
C LEU A 77 -7.21 -0.52 -17.79
N ARG A 78 -6.27 -0.04 -18.59
CA ARG A 78 -5.23 -0.85 -19.22
C ARG A 78 -3.88 -0.47 -18.66
N VAL A 79 -3.13 -1.47 -18.19
CA VAL A 79 -1.82 -1.27 -17.59
C VAL A 79 -0.75 -1.91 -18.45
N ASP A 80 0.23 -1.11 -18.89
CA ASP A 80 1.37 -1.56 -19.68
C ASP A 80 2.66 -1.42 -18.85
N GLY A 81 3.57 -2.40 -19.01
CA GLY A 81 4.87 -2.41 -18.32
C GLY A 81 4.82 -2.93 -16.88
N MET A 82 3.79 -3.69 -16.51
CA MET A 82 3.68 -4.32 -15.19
C MET A 82 4.86 -5.27 -14.93
N PRO A 83 5.63 -5.11 -13.84
CA PRO A 83 6.64 -6.08 -13.45
C PRO A 83 5.98 -7.44 -13.11
N PRO A 84 6.54 -8.58 -13.56
CA PRO A 84 5.87 -9.88 -13.47
C PRO A 84 5.62 -10.37 -12.04
N ARG A 85 6.29 -9.78 -11.04
CA ARG A 85 6.23 -10.17 -9.63
C ARG A 85 6.17 -8.95 -8.72
N TRP A 86 5.39 -7.92 -9.08
CA TRP A 86 5.18 -6.81 -8.15
C TRP A 86 4.21 -7.19 -7.02
N PRO A 87 4.41 -6.72 -5.77
CA PRO A 87 3.45 -6.87 -4.68
C PRO A 87 2.03 -6.38 -5.03
N ALA A 88 1.03 -7.26 -4.91
CA ALA A 88 -0.35 -6.96 -5.30
C ALA A 88 -0.96 -5.75 -4.57
N SER A 89 -0.58 -5.50 -3.31
CA SER A 89 -1.06 -4.35 -2.54
C SER A 89 -0.61 -3.02 -3.13
N GLY A 90 0.63 -2.96 -3.59
CA GLY A 90 1.17 -1.80 -4.30
C GLY A 90 0.45 -1.55 -5.63
N VAL A 91 0.19 -2.62 -6.39
CA VAL A 91 -0.59 -2.52 -7.63
C VAL A 91 -2.00 -1.99 -7.34
N TYR A 92 -2.68 -2.58 -6.35
CA TYR A 92 -4.03 -2.17 -5.97
C TYR A 92 -4.10 -0.70 -5.53
N ALA A 93 -3.17 -0.26 -4.68
CA ALA A 93 -3.12 1.13 -4.21
C ALA A 93 -2.89 2.12 -5.37
N ALA A 94 -1.97 1.81 -6.28
CA ALA A 94 -1.71 2.66 -7.45
C ALA A 94 -2.91 2.71 -8.41
N MET A 95 -3.53 1.57 -8.69
CA MET A 95 -4.65 1.52 -9.65
C MET A 95 -5.94 2.11 -9.07
N SER A 96 -6.23 1.92 -7.78
CA SER A 96 -7.36 2.59 -7.11
C SER A 96 -7.17 4.12 -7.11
N SER A 97 -5.95 4.61 -6.87
CA SER A 97 -5.61 6.03 -7.02
C SER A 97 -5.83 6.52 -8.46
N ALA A 98 -5.46 5.71 -9.47
CA ALA A 98 -5.70 6.03 -10.88
C ALA A 98 -7.19 6.19 -11.22
N LEU A 99 -8.05 5.33 -10.65
CA LEU A 99 -9.50 5.40 -10.82
C LEU A 99 -10.09 6.65 -10.17
N LEU A 100 -9.59 7.04 -8.99
CA LEU A 100 -10.02 8.29 -8.33
C LEU A 100 -9.62 9.52 -9.16
N TYR A 101 -8.38 9.56 -9.65
CA TYR A 101 -7.95 10.61 -10.59
C TYR A 101 -8.81 10.65 -11.86
N LEU A 102 -9.17 9.48 -12.41
CA LEU A 102 -10.04 9.40 -13.57
C LEU A 102 -11.42 9.99 -13.27
N THR A 103 -12.03 9.60 -12.15
CA THR A 103 -13.36 10.07 -11.74
C THR A 103 -13.38 11.59 -11.56
N ALA A 104 -12.43 12.13 -10.80
CA ALA A 104 -12.35 13.57 -10.55
C ALA A 104 -12.17 14.36 -11.86
N ARG A 105 -11.21 13.95 -12.69
CA ARG A 105 -10.93 14.62 -13.95
C ARG A 105 -12.10 14.55 -14.93
N SER A 106 -12.86 13.46 -14.93
CA SER A 106 -14.04 13.31 -15.78
C SER A 106 -15.17 14.28 -15.42
N HIS A 107 -15.14 14.84 -14.20
CA HIS A 107 -16.11 15.81 -13.69
C HIS A 107 -15.52 17.22 -13.56
N ALA A 108 -14.42 17.50 -14.28
CA ALA A 108 -13.69 18.77 -14.25
C ALA A 108 -13.22 19.17 -12.84
N ASP A 109 -12.96 18.18 -11.99
CA ASP A 109 -12.48 18.34 -10.62
C ASP A 109 -11.01 17.90 -10.49
N THR A 110 -10.39 18.25 -9.36
CA THR A 110 -9.05 17.82 -8.98
C THR A 110 -9.06 17.32 -7.54
N LEU A 111 -8.42 16.18 -7.30
CA LEU A 111 -8.22 15.66 -5.94
C LEU A 111 -6.78 15.88 -5.52
N ASP A 112 -6.58 16.31 -4.28
CA ASP A 112 -5.28 16.24 -3.62
C ASP A 112 -5.00 14.81 -3.10
N GLU A 113 -3.77 14.60 -2.60
CA GLU A 113 -3.32 13.28 -2.19
C GLU A 113 -4.04 12.73 -0.96
N LEU A 114 -4.53 13.60 -0.07
CA LEU A 114 -5.28 13.20 1.12
C LEU A 114 -6.73 12.86 0.75
N GLU A 115 -7.34 13.61 -0.16
CA GLU A 115 -8.67 13.30 -0.71
C GLU A 115 -8.65 11.95 -1.44
N ILE A 116 -7.57 11.63 -2.17
CA ILE A 116 -7.38 10.31 -2.79
C ILE A 116 -7.34 9.20 -1.73
N VAL A 117 -6.63 9.42 -0.62
CA VAL A 117 -6.58 8.46 0.48
C VAL A 117 -7.96 8.28 1.11
N GLU A 118 -8.64 9.37 1.45
CA GLU A 118 -9.95 9.33 2.11
C GLU A 118 -11.01 8.65 1.23
N MET A 119 -11.17 9.10 -0.02
CA MET A 119 -12.11 8.50 -0.96
C MET A 119 -11.75 7.04 -1.27
N GLY A 120 -10.45 6.72 -1.32
CA GLY A 120 -9.95 5.37 -1.50
C GLY A 120 -10.40 4.45 -0.36
N ARG A 121 -10.16 4.86 0.87
CA ARG A 121 -10.57 4.14 2.08
C ARG A 121 -12.08 3.89 2.14
N MET A 122 -12.90 4.87 1.76
CA MET A 122 -14.37 4.73 1.73
C MET A 122 -14.86 3.77 0.64
N SER A 123 -14.11 3.64 -0.45
CA SER A 123 -14.50 2.84 -1.62
C SER A 123 -13.97 1.41 -1.57
N ASP A 124 -13.16 1.09 -0.56
CA ASP A 124 -12.49 -0.19 -0.47
C ASP A 124 -13.46 -1.38 -0.33
N PRO A 125 -13.19 -2.51 -1.01
CA PRO A 125 -14.09 -3.66 -1.02
C PRO A 125 -14.14 -4.40 0.31
N TRP A 126 -13.14 -4.21 1.19
CA TRP A 126 -13.04 -4.90 2.47
C TRP A 126 -14.08 -4.42 3.50
N GLY A 127 -14.50 -5.33 4.38
CA GLY A 127 -15.47 -5.05 5.44
C GLY A 127 -14.84 -4.47 6.70
N GLU A 128 -15.66 -4.15 7.70
CA GLU A 128 -15.24 -3.54 8.97
C GLU A 128 -14.13 -4.33 9.70
N GLY A 129 -14.10 -5.67 9.56
CA GLY A 129 -13.05 -6.52 10.14
C GLY A 129 -11.64 -6.33 9.58
N SER A 130 -11.46 -5.48 8.55
CA SER A 130 -10.18 -5.17 7.93
C SER A 130 -9.72 -3.72 8.15
N LEU A 131 -10.44 -2.94 8.97
CA LEU A 131 -10.16 -1.51 9.17
C LEU A 131 -8.75 -1.24 9.71
N TRP A 132 -8.23 -2.12 10.57
CA TRP A 132 -6.87 -1.98 11.11
C TRP A 132 -5.77 -2.21 10.06
N TRP A 133 -6.10 -2.74 8.88
CA TRP A 133 -5.20 -2.87 7.73
C TRP A 133 -5.19 -1.61 6.83
N GLN A 134 -6.15 -0.69 7.03
CA GLN A 134 -6.35 0.46 6.15
C GLN A 134 -5.17 1.41 6.12
N GLY A 135 -4.54 1.68 7.27
CA GLY A 135 -3.36 2.55 7.32
C GLY A 135 -2.23 2.13 6.39
N ALA A 136 -2.06 0.82 6.13
CA ALA A 136 -1.08 0.33 5.17
C ALA A 136 -1.47 0.66 3.72
N LEU A 137 -2.75 0.46 3.34
CA LEU A 137 -3.25 0.81 2.01
C LEU A 137 -3.20 2.32 1.78
N ASP A 138 -3.58 3.11 2.79
CA ASP A 138 -3.56 4.56 2.78
C ASP A 138 -2.14 5.09 2.57
N ALA A 139 -1.16 4.55 3.30
CA ALA A 139 0.25 4.89 3.11
C ALA A 139 0.74 4.60 1.68
N MET A 140 0.32 3.48 1.10
CA MET A 140 0.65 3.13 -0.28
C MET A 140 -0.06 4.04 -1.29
N ARG A 141 -1.34 4.38 -1.11
CA ARG A 141 -2.06 5.34 -1.96
C ARG A 141 -1.40 6.70 -1.93
N TYR A 142 -1.05 7.19 -0.74
CA TYR A 142 -0.38 8.46 -0.58
C TYR A 142 0.99 8.48 -1.31
N SER A 143 1.78 7.41 -1.19
CA SER A 143 3.03 7.26 -1.96
C SER A 143 2.79 7.15 -3.48
N ALA A 144 1.71 6.48 -3.92
CA ALA A 144 1.36 6.38 -5.33
C ALA A 144 0.90 7.73 -5.91
N ALA A 145 0.15 8.51 -5.14
CA ALA A 145 -0.37 9.82 -5.54
C ALA A 145 0.75 10.87 -5.63
N THR A 146 1.65 10.92 -4.62
CA THR A 146 2.80 11.83 -4.61
C THR A 146 3.95 11.38 -5.53
N GLY A 147 4.05 10.07 -5.79
CA GLY A 147 5.18 9.46 -6.50
C GLY A 147 6.50 9.47 -5.73
N LYS A 148 6.46 9.73 -4.42
CA LYS A 148 7.61 9.88 -3.53
C LYS A 148 7.66 8.77 -2.47
N ALA A 149 8.81 8.66 -1.80
CA ALA A 149 8.90 7.89 -0.57
C ALA A 149 8.23 8.68 0.55
N VAL A 150 7.60 7.98 1.51
CA VAL A 150 6.76 8.62 2.52
C VAL A 150 6.90 7.86 3.83
N ALA A 151 7.07 8.61 4.93
CA ALA A 151 6.76 8.12 6.26
C ALA A 151 5.31 8.52 6.58
N TYR A 152 4.44 7.54 6.79
CA TYR A 152 2.99 7.76 6.91
C TYR A 152 2.45 7.03 8.12
N ARG A 153 1.70 7.72 8.98
CA ARG A 153 0.93 7.09 10.06
C ARG A 153 -0.57 7.28 9.86
N ASN A 154 -0.98 8.50 9.57
CA ASN A 154 -2.33 8.90 9.21
C ASN A 154 -2.26 10.18 8.35
N ASP A 155 -3.42 10.74 8.02
CA ASP A 155 -3.60 11.96 7.24
C ASP A 155 -2.94 13.20 7.88
N GLU A 156 -2.91 13.28 9.22
CA GLU A 156 -2.27 14.37 9.96
C GLU A 156 -0.75 14.17 10.13
N GLU A 157 -0.27 12.92 10.12
CA GLU A 157 1.10 12.54 10.40
C GLU A 157 1.73 11.84 9.19
N SER A 158 2.01 12.63 8.14
CA SER A 158 2.70 12.18 6.93
C SER A 158 3.87 13.10 6.56
N VAL A 159 4.96 12.50 6.06
CA VAL A 159 6.18 13.22 5.65
C VAL A 159 6.69 12.63 4.34
N GLU A 160 6.74 13.47 3.30
CA GLU A 160 7.40 13.13 2.03
C GLU A 160 8.92 13.08 2.19
N LEU A 161 9.54 12.08 1.57
CA LEU A 161 10.95 11.81 1.60
C LEU A 161 11.53 11.91 0.18
N SER A 162 12.72 12.50 0.06
CA SER A 162 13.40 12.78 -1.20
C SER A 162 14.23 11.57 -1.65
N ASP A 163 13.58 10.56 -2.24
CA ASP A 163 14.27 9.38 -2.78
C ASP A 163 13.71 8.94 -4.15
N GLU A 164 14.58 8.34 -4.98
CA GLU A 164 14.33 7.93 -6.36
C GLU A 164 13.48 6.65 -6.48
N GLY A 165 13.29 5.93 -5.37
CA GLY A 165 12.46 4.74 -5.27
C GLY A 165 13.24 3.44 -5.13
N VAL A 166 12.54 2.31 -5.07
CA VAL A 166 13.15 0.98 -4.89
C VAL A 166 12.69 -0.01 -5.94
N ARG A 167 13.56 -0.97 -6.28
CA ARG A 167 13.13 -2.18 -6.99
C ARG A 167 12.76 -3.26 -5.99
N ALA A 168 11.64 -3.91 -6.25
CA ALA A 168 11.10 -4.94 -5.38
C ALA A 168 10.58 -6.13 -6.18
N GLU A 169 10.73 -7.33 -5.63
CA GLU A 169 10.18 -8.56 -6.17
C GLU A 169 9.40 -9.31 -5.11
N LEU A 170 8.17 -9.72 -5.44
CA LEU A 170 7.33 -10.60 -4.64
C LEU A 170 7.85 -12.04 -4.75
N MET A 171 8.20 -12.61 -3.60
CA MET A 171 8.68 -13.99 -3.51
C MET A 171 7.58 -14.95 -3.08
N SER A 172 6.77 -14.55 -2.10
CA SER A 172 5.68 -15.38 -1.58
C SER A 172 4.61 -14.54 -0.92
N VAL A 173 3.43 -15.14 -0.74
CA VAL A 173 2.30 -14.56 -0.02
C VAL A 173 1.93 -15.52 1.11
N SER A 174 1.60 -14.98 2.26
CA SER A 174 1.08 -15.75 3.41
C SER A 174 -0.22 -15.12 3.87
N ALA A 175 -1.29 -15.93 3.90
CA ALA A 175 -2.55 -15.53 4.51
C ALA A 175 -2.36 -15.42 6.02
N VAL A 176 -2.79 -14.30 6.60
CA VAL A 176 -2.68 -14.01 8.03
C VAL A 176 -4.01 -13.47 8.56
N GLY A 177 -4.32 -13.76 9.82
CA GLY A 177 -5.48 -13.19 10.51
C GLY A 177 -5.17 -11.82 11.11
N GLY A 178 -5.82 -11.50 12.24
CA GLY A 178 -5.53 -10.33 13.09
C GLY A 178 -4.08 -10.25 13.60
N GLY A 179 -3.38 -11.39 13.58
CA GLY A 179 -2.12 -11.55 14.30
C GLY A 179 -2.36 -11.72 15.80
N ALA A 180 -1.27 -11.82 16.56
CA ALA A 180 -1.27 -11.88 18.00
C ALA A 180 -1.37 -10.45 18.56
N GLY A 181 -2.44 -10.18 19.32
CA GLY A 181 -2.69 -8.91 19.97
C GLY A 181 -2.07 -8.82 21.36
N ARG A 182 -2.47 -7.78 22.12
CA ARG A 182 -2.03 -7.57 23.51
C ARG A 182 -2.35 -8.76 24.42
N GLN A 183 -3.46 -9.45 24.19
CA GLN A 183 -3.87 -10.58 25.03
C GLN A 183 -2.98 -11.80 24.81
N GLU A 184 -2.58 -12.06 23.56
CA GLU A 184 -1.77 -13.20 23.16
C GLU A 184 -0.29 -13.01 23.47
N LEU A 185 0.26 -11.80 23.22
CA LEU A 185 1.68 -11.50 23.45
C LEU A 185 1.98 -11.00 24.87
N GLY A 186 0.96 -10.53 25.59
CA GLY A 186 1.12 -9.75 26.81
C GLY A 186 1.45 -8.28 26.51
N GLU A 187 0.89 -7.38 27.32
CA GLU A 187 0.94 -5.93 27.13
C GLU A 187 2.37 -5.40 26.94
N SER A 188 3.30 -5.78 27.82
CA SER A 188 4.68 -5.29 27.76
C SER A 188 5.43 -5.70 26.49
N LEU A 189 5.22 -6.93 26.00
CA LEU A 189 5.87 -7.39 24.78
C LEU A 189 5.22 -6.74 23.55
N PHE A 190 3.89 -6.68 23.52
CA PHE A 190 3.16 -6.05 22.44
C PHE A 190 3.55 -4.57 22.28
N ASP A 191 3.54 -3.80 23.37
CA ASP A 191 3.88 -2.38 23.33
C ASP A 191 5.37 -2.16 22.98
N ALA A 192 6.27 -3.03 23.43
CA ALA A 192 7.67 -3.00 23.01
C ALA A 192 7.83 -3.25 21.50
N VAL A 193 7.08 -4.22 20.94
CA VAL A 193 7.07 -4.52 19.51
C VAL A 193 6.54 -3.32 18.70
N VAL A 194 5.42 -2.74 19.13
CA VAL A 194 4.86 -1.52 18.52
C VAL A 194 5.89 -0.39 18.54
N HIS A 195 6.52 -0.15 19.69
CA HIS A 195 7.52 0.92 19.83
C HIS A 195 8.75 0.67 18.96
N MET A 196 9.27 -0.56 18.87
CA MET A 196 10.42 -0.89 18.03
C MET A 196 10.15 -0.64 16.54
N VAL A 197 8.96 -0.98 16.05
CA VAL A 197 8.58 -0.74 14.65
C VAL A 197 8.39 0.75 14.39
N GLY A 198 7.71 1.45 15.30
CA GLY A 198 7.57 2.91 15.21
C GLY A 198 8.91 3.63 15.18
N GLN A 199 9.82 3.26 16.08
CA GLN A 199 11.18 3.82 16.12
C GLN A 199 11.97 3.48 14.86
N ALA A 200 11.81 2.27 14.32
CA ALA A 200 12.47 1.88 13.07
C ALA A 200 12.05 2.75 11.88
N VAL A 201 10.76 3.13 11.79
CA VAL A 201 10.27 4.06 10.77
C VAL A 201 10.83 5.46 11.00
N LEU A 202 10.79 5.97 12.24
CA LEU A 202 11.32 7.30 12.58
C LEU A 202 12.81 7.42 12.27
N ASP A 203 13.63 6.47 12.75
CA ASP A 203 15.08 6.49 12.53
C ASP A 203 15.44 6.39 11.05
N ALA A 204 14.69 5.61 10.27
CA ALA A 204 14.90 5.52 8.83
C ALA A 204 14.54 6.84 8.14
N SER A 205 13.41 7.43 8.53
CA SER A 205 12.91 8.70 7.97
C SER A 205 13.88 9.86 8.24
N ASP A 206 14.39 9.98 9.46
CA ASP A 206 15.37 11.01 9.82
C ASP A 206 16.70 10.82 9.09
N ALA A 207 17.16 9.58 8.92
CA ALA A 207 18.35 9.29 8.12
C ALA A 207 18.15 9.68 6.66
N ILE A 208 17.00 9.34 6.06
CA ILE A 208 16.68 9.69 4.66
C ILE A 208 16.60 11.21 4.49
N ARG A 209 15.95 11.92 5.41
CA ARG A 209 15.92 13.40 5.41
C ARG A 209 17.31 14.02 5.55
N SER A 210 18.23 13.32 6.21
CA SER A 210 19.63 13.73 6.38
C SER A 210 20.53 13.33 5.21
N GLY A 211 19.99 12.73 4.14
CA GLY A 211 20.69 12.39 2.91
C GLY A 211 21.03 10.92 2.72
N SER A 212 20.57 10.01 3.60
CA SER A 212 20.60 8.57 3.31
C SER A 212 19.57 8.20 2.23
N HIS A 213 19.75 7.00 1.66
CA HIS A 213 18.77 6.43 0.72
C HIS A 213 17.81 5.44 1.41
N VAL A 214 16.59 5.32 0.89
CA VAL A 214 15.51 4.47 1.38
C VAL A 214 15.95 3.01 1.47
N ARG A 215 16.56 2.46 0.42
CA ARG A 215 16.98 1.05 0.38
C ARG A 215 17.94 0.66 1.51
N PRO A 216 19.13 1.30 1.67
CA PRO A 216 20.06 0.90 2.72
C PRO A 216 19.48 1.08 4.12
N GLU A 217 18.65 2.10 4.34
CA GLU A 217 17.99 2.29 5.64
C GLU A 217 16.94 1.20 5.90
N ALA A 218 16.12 0.83 4.91
CA ALA A 218 15.20 -0.30 4.98
C ALA A 218 15.90 -1.62 5.27
N LEU A 219 16.98 -1.94 4.54
CA LEU A 219 17.76 -3.17 4.75
C LEU A 219 18.41 -3.23 6.13
N ARG A 220 18.86 -2.09 6.67
CA ARG A 220 19.40 -2.02 8.05
C ARG A 220 18.32 -2.35 9.09
N ARG A 221 17.05 -1.98 8.83
CA ARG A 221 15.90 -2.26 9.72
C ARG A 221 15.15 -3.55 9.38
N ALA A 222 15.51 -4.27 8.32
CA ALA A 222 14.84 -5.50 7.90
C ALA A 222 14.71 -6.54 9.03
N ARG A 223 15.70 -6.60 9.93
CA ARG A 223 15.64 -7.47 11.12
C ARG A 223 14.49 -7.13 12.06
N VAL A 224 14.23 -5.84 12.31
CA VAL A 224 13.10 -5.39 13.14
C VAL A 224 11.79 -5.75 12.47
N GLN A 225 11.63 -5.40 11.19
CA GLN A 225 10.44 -5.70 10.40
C GLN A 225 10.11 -7.20 10.41
N ASN A 226 11.10 -8.05 10.13
CA ASN A 226 10.92 -9.49 10.05
C ASN A 226 10.71 -10.14 11.43
N ALA A 227 11.34 -9.63 12.48
CA ALA A 227 11.09 -10.09 13.84
C ALA A 227 9.66 -9.76 14.29
N THR A 228 9.17 -8.55 13.99
CA THR A 228 7.77 -8.17 14.24
C THR A 228 6.82 -9.07 13.45
N ALA A 229 7.08 -9.32 12.17
CA ALA A 229 6.25 -10.21 11.36
C ALA A 229 6.15 -11.61 11.98
N TYR A 230 7.27 -12.16 12.45
CA TYR A 230 7.28 -13.46 13.14
C TYR A 230 6.50 -13.43 14.47
N LEU A 231 6.71 -12.41 15.30
CA LEU A 231 6.05 -12.31 16.61
C LEU A 231 4.54 -12.10 16.50
N VAL A 232 4.11 -11.21 15.61
CA VAL A 232 2.70 -10.84 15.46
C VAL A 232 1.97 -11.85 14.59
N TYR A 233 2.56 -12.34 13.50
CA TYR A 233 1.84 -13.15 12.52
C TYR A 233 2.32 -14.59 12.39
N GLY A 234 3.38 -14.97 13.11
CA GLY A 234 3.92 -16.34 13.08
C GLY A 234 4.61 -16.72 11.76
N VAL A 235 4.86 -15.77 10.86
CA VAL A 235 5.53 -16.04 9.58
C VAL A 235 7.03 -16.25 9.77
N ALA A 236 7.59 -17.27 9.12
CA ALA A 236 9.01 -17.59 9.25
C ALA A 236 9.89 -16.40 8.79
N PRO A 237 10.91 -16.00 9.57
CA PRO A 237 11.85 -14.99 9.12
C PRO A 237 12.53 -15.41 7.81
N PRO A 238 12.72 -14.49 6.85
CA PRO A 238 13.37 -14.83 5.60
C PRO A 238 14.84 -15.19 5.81
N GLN A 239 15.34 -16.11 4.99
CA GLN A 239 16.75 -16.53 5.02
C GLN A 239 17.67 -15.51 4.33
N GLU A 240 17.14 -14.79 3.35
CA GLU A 240 17.86 -13.77 2.57
C GLU A 240 17.79 -12.41 3.26
N GLY A 241 18.94 -11.75 3.43
CA GLY A 241 19.04 -10.46 4.13
C GLY A 241 18.42 -9.28 3.37
N SER A 242 18.07 -9.45 2.09
CA SER A 242 17.45 -8.41 1.26
C SER A 242 15.93 -8.41 1.29
N CYS A 243 15.31 -9.32 2.05
CA CYS A 243 13.87 -9.54 2.00
C CYS A 243 13.18 -9.16 3.30
N VAL A 244 11.99 -8.59 3.16
CA VAL A 244 11.14 -8.14 4.25
C VAL A 244 9.72 -8.66 4.08
N TRP A 245 9.09 -9.03 5.18
CA TRP A 245 7.64 -9.19 5.21
C TRP A 245 6.97 -7.82 5.16
N SER A 246 6.23 -7.55 4.08
CA SER A 246 5.45 -6.34 3.85
C SER A 246 3.96 -6.62 3.98
N PRO A 247 3.13 -5.65 4.38
CA PRO A 247 1.68 -5.74 4.25
C PRO A 247 1.27 -5.98 2.79
N GLY A 248 0.46 -7.02 2.58
CA GLY A 248 -0.23 -7.32 1.33
C GLY A 248 -1.62 -6.71 1.29
N LEU A 249 -2.49 -7.26 0.44
CA LEU A 249 -3.92 -6.98 0.53
C LEU A 249 -4.43 -7.41 1.92
N PRO A 250 -5.49 -6.79 2.47
CA PRO A 250 -5.98 -7.10 3.81
C PRO A 250 -6.09 -8.61 4.10
N GLY A 251 -5.48 -9.03 5.22
CA GLY A 251 -5.36 -10.44 5.61
C GLY A 251 -4.19 -11.20 4.96
N GLN A 252 -3.21 -10.50 4.39
CA GLN A 252 -2.04 -11.13 3.76
C GLN A 252 -0.75 -10.40 4.10
N LEU A 253 0.32 -11.15 4.37
CA LEU A 253 1.69 -10.65 4.27
C LEU A 253 2.33 -11.10 2.96
N GLN A 254 3.19 -10.26 2.42
CA GLN A 254 3.94 -10.49 1.19
C GLN A 254 5.42 -10.48 1.53
N LEU A 255 6.14 -11.55 1.19
CA LEU A 255 7.59 -11.57 1.29
C LEU A 255 8.17 -10.86 0.07
N VAL A 256 8.81 -9.73 0.31
CA VAL A 256 9.31 -8.84 -0.74
C VAL A 256 10.82 -8.70 -0.63
N CYS A 257 11.55 -8.94 -1.71
CA CYS A 257 12.99 -8.73 -1.78
C CYS A 257 13.33 -7.43 -2.51
N ILE A 258 14.23 -6.64 -1.93
CA ILE A 258 14.66 -5.34 -2.48
C ILE A 258 15.90 -5.56 -3.36
N THR A 259 15.75 -5.42 -4.68
CA THR A 259 16.68 -5.97 -5.69
C THR A 259 17.55 -4.95 -6.45
N GLY A 260 17.54 -3.66 -6.09
CA GLY A 260 18.35 -2.62 -6.73
C GLY A 260 18.82 -1.57 -5.75
#